data_AF-A0A5N6PEC4-F1
#
_entry.id   AF-A0A5N6PEC4-F1
#
_cell.length_a   1.000
_cell.length_b   1.000
_cell.length_c   1.000
_cell.angle_alpha   90.00
_cell.angle_beta   90.00
_cell.angle_gamma   90.00
#
_symmetry.space_group_name_H-M   'P 1'
#
loop_
_entity.id
_entity.type
_entity.pdbx_description
1 polymer ?
#
loop_
_entity_poly.entity_id
_entity_poly.type
_entity_poly.pdbx_seq_one_letter_code
_entity_poly.pdbx_strand_id
1 'polypeptide(L)'
;MLEVVVLSMWEHLQPKKAQALKACCTFRGSFYKLNATNGNILQRTYMLPDNNGSRSEYAGARIWRHRPSIDTHRNAIYIAIGNMYSAPLNVTKCQEGQNNQRTPSEEDR
;
A
#
# COMPACT_ATOMS: atom_id res chain seq x y z
N MET A 1 19.05 16.84 9.82
CA MET A 1 18.27 16.81 8.58
C MET A 1 17.70 15.40 8.45
N LEU A 2 16.38 15.23 8.52
CA LEU A 2 15.73 13.93 8.30
C LEU A 2 15.68 13.71 6.78
N GLU A 3 16.57 12.87 6.26
CA GLU A 3 16.43 12.39 4.89
C GLU A 3 15.42 11.24 4.88
N VAL A 4 14.21 11.54 4.43
CA VAL A 4 13.21 10.52 4.14
C VAL A 4 13.43 10.03 2.72
N VAL A 5 14.15 8.92 2.59
CA VAL A 5 14.38 8.29 1.29
C VAL A 5 13.23 7.33 1.01
N VAL A 6 12.37 7.70 0.06
CA VAL A 6 11.45 6.74 -0.57
C VAL A 6 12.26 5.93 -1.57
N LEU A 7 12.76 4.77 -1.15
CA LEU A 7 13.32 3.81 -2.08
C LEU A 7 12.17 3.27 -2.95
N SER A 8 12.07 3.78 -4.17
CA SER A 8 11.19 3.21 -5.19
C SER A 8 11.70 1.81 -5.51
N MET A 9 11.01 0.77 -5.04
CA MET A 9 11.23 -0.57 -5.54
C MET A 9 10.70 -0.61 -6.98
N TRP A 10 11.61 -0.60 -7.94
CA TRP A 10 11.32 -0.83 -9.34
C TRP A 10 10.95 -2.32 -9.48
N GLU A 11 9.71 -2.61 -9.88
CA GLU A 11 9.38 -3.95 -10.38
C GLU A 11 10.18 -4.15 -11.67
N HIS A 12 10.88 -5.28 -11.81
CA HIS A 12 11.21 -5.82 -13.13
C HIS A 12 9.90 -6.04 -13.91
N LEU A 13 9.37 -4.98 -14.50
CA LEU A 13 8.29 -5.02 -15.48
C LEU A 13 8.90 -5.54 -16.76
N GLN A 14 8.97 -6.86 -16.88
CA GLN A 14 8.95 -7.52 -18.18
C GLN A 14 7.71 -7.01 -18.94
N PRO A 15 7.84 -6.62 -20.22
CA PRO A 15 6.75 -6.00 -20.99
C PRO A 15 5.55 -6.97 -21.07
N LYS A 16 4.45 -6.63 -20.39
CA LYS A 16 3.27 -7.48 -20.30
C LYS A 16 2.37 -7.28 -21.52
N LYS A 17 2.17 -8.34 -22.30
CA LYS A 17 0.86 -8.58 -22.93
C LYS A 17 -0.19 -8.65 -21.81
N ALA A 18 -1.37 -8.11 -22.05
CA ALA A 18 -2.53 -8.16 -21.15
C ALA A 18 -3.00 -9.62 -20.96
N GLN A 19 -2.28 -10.37 -20.13
CA GLN A 19 -2.75 -11.63 -19.58
C GLN A 19 -3.71 -11.29 -18.44
N ALA A 20 -4.89 -11.89 -18.42
CA ALA A 20 -5.84 -11.76 -17.32
C ALA A 20 -5.11 -11.86 -15.96
N LEU A 21 -5.18 -10.79 -15.16
CA LEU A 21 -4.56 -10.62 -13.83
C LEU A 21 -5.15 -11.57 -12.77
N LYS A 22 -5.37 -12.85 -13.08
CA LYS A 22 -6.03 -13.80 -12.17
C LYS A 22 -5.20 -14.19 -10.95
N ALA A 23 -3.91 -13.89 -10.92
CA ALA A 23 -3.07 -14.17 -9.77
C ALA A 23 -1.97 -13.12 -9.65
N CYS A 24 -2.32 -11.90 -9.21
CA CYS A 24 -1.28 -10.96 -8.81
C CYS A 24 -1.06 -10.94 -7.30
N CYS A 25 0.24 -10.96 -7.00
CA CYS A 25 0.88 -10.12 -5.99
C CYS A 25 0.92 -10.71 -4.57
N THR A 26 2.13 -10.69 -4.01
CA THR A 26 2.39 -10.95 -2.58
C THR A 26 3.13 -9.77 -1.94
N PHE A 27 3.48 -8.75 -2.72
CA PHE A 27 4.23 -7.61 -2.23
C PHE A 27 3.35 -6.70 -1.38
N ARG A 28 3.99 -6.05 -0.41
CA ARG A 28 3.38 -5.04 0.47
C ARG A 28 4.22 -3.78 0.39
N GLY A 29 3.59 -2.64 0.14
CA GLY A 29 4.26 -1.35 0.26
C GLY A 29 4.85 -1.17 1.65
N SER A 30 6.04 -0.59 1.73
CA SER A 30 6.69 -0.30 3.01
C SER A 30 7.40 1.05 2.99
N PHE A 31 7.35 1.73 4.13
CA PHE A 31 8.03 2.97 4.41
C PHE A 31 9.23 2.71 5.33
N TYR A 32 10.36 3.33 5.03
CA TYR A 32 11.60 3.13 5.77
C TYR A 32 12.07 4.42 6.42
N LYS A 33 12.47 4.31 7.69
CA LYS A 33 13.30 5.31 8.36
C LYS A 33 14.74 4.87 8.23
N LEU A 34 15.55 5.67 7.56
CA LEU A 34 16.98 5.39 7.36
C LEU A 34 17.83 6.34 8.21
N ASN A 35 19.02 5.90 8.55
CA ASN A 35 20.10 6.78 8.99
C ASN A 35 20.67 7.49 7.76
N ALA A 36 20.60 8.82 7.74
CA ALA A 36 21.03 9.62 6.59
C ALA A 36 22.54 9.50 6.28
N THR A 37 23.38 9.20 7.28
CA THR A 37 24.84 9.17 7.11
C THR A 37 25.34 7.87 6.49
N ASN A 38 24.72 6.73 6.82
CA ASN A 38 25.20 5.41 6.39
C ASN A 38 24.14 4.54 5.69
N GLY A 39 22.90 5.02 5.59
CA GLY A 39 21.81 4.29 4.93
C GLY A 39 21.22 3.15 5.76
N ASN A 40 21.64 2.95 7.02
CA ASN A 40 21.12 1.86 7.85
C ASN A 40 19.61 2.01 8.08
N ILE A 41 18.89 0.90 7.99
CA ILE A 41 17.45 0.87 8.28
C ILE A 41 17.25 0.96 9.80
N LEU A 42 16.65 2.06 10.25
CA LEU A 42 16.26 2.26 11.64
C LEU A 42 14.86 1.70 11.91
N GLN A 43 13.96 1.80 10.94
CA GLN A 43 12.60 1.28 11.04
C GLN A 43 12.04 0.94 9.67
N ARG A 44 11.19 -0.08 9.62
CA ARG A 44 10.37 -0.43 8.46
C ARG A 44 8.91 -0.55 8.89
N THR A 45 8.03 0.15 8.19
CA THR A 45 6.59 0.14 8.43
C THR A 45 5.89 -0.36 7.18
N TYR A 46 5.12 -1.45 7.28
CA TYR A 46 4.32 -1.95 6.16
C TYR A 46 2.98 -1.21 6.08
N MET A 47 2.52 -0.97 4.85
CA MET A 47 1.23 -0.30 4.59
C MET A 47 0.06 -1.28 4.59
N LEU A 48 0.34 -2.59 4.61
CA LEU A 48 -0.65 -3.67 4.66
C LEU A 48 -0.28 -4.67 5.76
N PRO A 49 -1.27 -5.39 6.32
CA PRO A 49 -1.05 -6.49 7.25
C PRO A 49 -0.12 -7.57 6.68
N ASP A 50 0.39 -8.45 7.54
CA ASP A 50 1.12 -9.61 7.04
C ASP A 50 0.22 -10.54 6.24
N ASN A 51 0.71 -10.92 5.08
CA ASN A 51 0.05 -11.83 4.16
C ASN A 51 0.74 -13.21 4.13
N ASN A 52 1.82 -13.41 4.89
CA ASN A 52 2.62 -14.65 4.91
C ASN A 52 3.03 -15.13 3.51
N GLY A 53 3.18 -14.21 2.55
CA GLY A 53 3.46 -14.55 1.16
C GLY A 53 2.29 -15.16 0.39
N SER A 54 1.07 -15.16 0.95
CA SER A 54 -0.14 -15.59 0.28
C SER A 54 -0.62 -14.57 -0.76
N ARG A 55 -1.16 -15.08 -1.87
CA ARG A 55 -1.79 -14.28 -2.94
C ARG A 55 -3.28 -14.06 -2.73
N SER A 56 -3.89 -14.73 -1.75
CA SER A 56 -5.31 -14.56 -1.38
C SER A 56 -5.53 -13.48 -0.33
N GLU A 57 -4.45 -12.87 0.14
CA GLU A 57 -4.43 -11.89 1.22
C GLU A 57 -4.16 -10.49 0.66
N TYR A 58 -3.98 -9.51 1.54
CA TYR A 58 -3.66 -8.14 1.15
C TYR A 58 -2.32 -8.03 0.40
N ALA A 59 -2.36 -7.41 -0.79
CA ALA A 59 -1.16 -7.03 -1.54
C ALA A 59 -1.36 -5.67 -2.22
N GLY A 60 -0.26 -4.97 -2.49
CA GLY A 60 -0.28 -3.62 -3.07
C GLY A 60 0.17 -2.54 -2.10
N ALA A 61 -0.57 -1.42 -2.08
CA ALA A 61 -0.30 -0.23 -1.29
C ALA A 61 1.12 0.35 -1.46
N ARG A 62 1.67 0.24 -2.68
CA ARG A 62 3.02 0.74 -2.99
C ARG A 62 3.09 2.25 -2.75
N ILE A 63 4.18 2.71 -2.15
CA ILE A 63 4.48 4.14 -2.08
C ILE A 63 5.24 4.50 -3.36
N TRP A 64 4.63 5.30 -4.23
CA TRP A 64 5.22 5.68 -5.54
C TRP A 64 5.45 7.19 -5.67
N ARG A 65 4.93 8.01 -4.74
CA ARG A 65 5.19 9.45 -4.68
C ARG A 65 6.30 9.74 -3.67
N HIS A 66 7.23 10.60 -4.06
CA HIS A 66 8.52 10.83 -3.38
C HIS A 66 8.54 12.03 -2.42
N ARG A 67 7.39 12.66 -2.12
CA ARG A 67 7.32 13.84 -1.24
C ARG A 67 6.29 13.62 -0.12
N PRO A 68 6.68 13.03 1.01
CA PRO A 68 5.85 13.05 2.22
C PRO A 68 5.72 14.47 2.76
N SER A 69 4.62 14.75 3.47
CA SER A 69 4.50 15.99 4.25
C SER A 69 5.00 15.71 5.67
N ILE A 70 5.85 16.59 6.20
CA ILE A 70 6.47 16.43 7.52
C ILE A 70 5.91 17.54 8.42
N ASP A 71 5.21 17.14 9.48
CA ASP A 71 4.72 18.04 10.54
C ASP A 71 5.60 17.85 11.78
N THR A 72 6.53 18.80 11.99
CA THR A 72 7.47 18.77 13.11
C THR A 72 6.81 19.10 14.45
N HIS A 73 5.69 19.85 14.46
CA HIS A 73 4.98 20.20 15.68
C HIS A 73 4.24 19.00 16.26
N ARG A 74 3.64 18.17 15.40
CA ARG A 74 2.94 16.94 15.80
C ARG A 74 3.82 15.68 15.76
N ASN A 75 5.09 15.83 15.38
CA ASN A 75 6.01 14.71 15.15
C ASN A 75 5.42 13.63 14.23
N ALA A 76 4.80 14.07 13.13
CA ALA A 76 4.05 13.22 12.21
C ALA A 76 4.58 13.31 10.77
N ILE A 77 4.53 12.19 10.06
CA ILE A 77 4.88 12.11 8.63
C ILE A 77 3.64 11.58 7.90
N TYR A 78 3.19 12.34 6.90
CA TYR A 78 2.05 11.98 6.07
C TYR A 78 2.52 11.48 4.72
N ILE A 79 2.12 10.26 4.38
CA ILE A 79 2.47 9.57 3.12
C ILE A 79 1.20 9.18 2.37
N ALA A 80 1.25 9.33 1.05
CA ALA A 80 0.24 8.77 0.17
C ALA A 80 0.66 7.36 -0.25
N ILE A 81 -0.28 6.41 -0.16
CA ILE A 81 -0.11 5.02 -0.58
C ILE A 81 -0.87 4.78 -1.88
N GLY A 82 -0.38 3.85 -2.71
CA GLY A 82 -1.02 3.45 -3.96
C GLY A 82 -2.16 2.46 -3.78
N ASN A 83 -2.67 1.99 -4.91
CA ASN A 83 -3.80 1.06 -4.94
C ASN A 83 -3.53 -0.25 -4.21
N MET A 84 -4.59 -0.83 -3.67
CA MET A 84 -4.63 -2.23 -3.25
C MET A 84 -4.87 -3.11 -4.48
N TYR A 85 -4.16 -4.24 -4.56
CA TYR A 85 -4.18 -5.13 -5.72
C TYR A 85 -4.95 -6.43 -5.42
N SER A 86 -4.93 -6.86 -4.16
CA SER A 86 -5.71 -7.99 -3.66
C SER A 86 -6.15 -7.75 -2.23
N ALA A 87 -7.25 -8.40 -1.84
CA ALA A 87 -7.79 -8.41 -0.49
C ALA A 87 -8.37 -9.80 -0.17
N PRO A 88 -8.49 -10.15 1.13
CA PRO A 88 -9.07 -11.41 1.57
C PRO A 88 -10.51 -11.61 1.07
N LEU A 89 -10.90 -12.86 0.84
CA LEU A 89 -12.19 -13.22 0.23
C LEU A 89 -13.40 -12.68 1.01
N ASN A 90 -13.33 -12.65 2.34
CA ASN A 90 -14.40 -12.12 3.18
C ASN A 90 -14.62 -10.61 2.94
N VAL A 91 -13.54 -9.84 2.76
CA VAL A 91 -13.58 -8.40 2.48
C VAL A 91 -14.13 -8.15 1.09
N THR A 92 -13.62 -8.89 0.08
CA THR A 92 -14.08 -8.74 -1.31
C THR A 92 -15.58 -9.07 -1.44
N LYS A 93 -16.06 -10.16 -0.80
CA LYS A 93 -17.49 -10.50 -0.79
C LYS A 93 -18.35 -9.44 -0.08
N CYS A 94 -17.87 -8.89 1.04
CA CYS A 94 -18.55 -7.82 1.74
C CYS A 94 -18.68 -6.57 0.85
N GLN A 95 -17.58 -6.16 0.21
CA GLN A 95 -17.55 -5.04 -0.72
C GLN A 95 -18.49 -5.24 -1.91
N GLU A 96 -18.50 -6.44 -2.51
CA GLU A 96 -19.43 -6.80 -3.59
C GLU A 96 -20.89 -6.72 -3.12
N GLY A 97 -21.20 -7.19 -1.92
CA GLY A 97 -22.52 -7.06 -1.30
C GLY A 97 -22.96 -5.60 -1.17
N GLN A 98 -22.10 -4.74 -0.64
CA GLN A 98 -22.39 -3.30 -0.51
C GLN A 98 -22.56 -2.60 -1.86
N ASN A 99 -21.68 -2.91 -2.82
CA ASN A 99 -21.75 -2.32 -4.16
C ASN A 99 -23.04 -2.66 -4.91
N ASN A 100 -23.65 -3.80 -4.61
CA ASN A 100 -24.92 -4.24 -5.19
C ASN A 100 -26.14 -3.66 -4.46
N GLN A 101 -25.97 -3.17 -3.22
CA GLN A 101 -27.02 -2.60 -2.39
C GLN A 101 -27.00 -1.07 -2.45
N ARG A 102 -27.07 -0.49 -3.66
CA ARG A 102 -27.02 0.96 -3.93
C ARG A 102 -28.28 1.73 -3.51
N THR A 103 -28.94 1.32 -2.43
CA THR A 103 -29.92 2.17 -1.76
C THR A 103 -29.13 3.13 -0.88
N PRO A 104 -29.25 4.46 -1.05
CA PRO A 104 -28.70 5.41 -0.09
C PRO A 104 -29.11 4.99 1.31
N SER A 105 -28.15 4.96 2.24
CA SER A 105 -28.51 4.70 3.63
C SER A 105 -29.38 5.87 4.12
N GLU A 106 -30.24 5.66 5.11
CA GLU A 106 -31.04 6.75 5.69
C GLU A 106 -30.15 7.88 6.26
N GLU A 107 -28.89 7.59 6.54
CA GLU A 107 -27.87 8.53 7.02
C GLU A 107 -27.28 9.42 5.90
N ASP A 108 -27.48 9.04 4.62
CA ASP A 108 -27.08 9.82 3.44
C ASP A 108 -28.14 10.86 3.01
N ARG A 109 -29.26 10.99 3.76
CA ARG A 109 -30.39 11.89 3.45
C ARG A 109 -30.44 13.10 4.39
#